data_AF-A0A6I2FWS5-F1
#
_entry.id   AF-A0A6I2FWS5-F1
#
_cell.length_a   1.000
_cell.length_b   1.000
_cell.length_c   1.000
_cell.angle_alpha   90.00
_cell.angle_beta   90.00
_cell.angle_gamma   90.00
#
_symmetry.space_group_name_H-M   'P 1'
#
loop_
_entity.id
_entity.type
_entity.pdbx_description
1 polymer ?
#
loop_
_entity_poly.entity_id
_entity_poly.type
_entity_poly.pdbx_seq_one_letter_code
_entity_poly.pdbx_strand_id
1 'polypeptide(L)'
;MTNLAARAEVVKLARELDTAPENLAFLLDSDPTAIRRVRQRMHRSLDAPYRPMFQRLAKVSALVPNSLAIAIATRYFGPMLCGMIASSLTPERAVGLIGHVPVDFLADLAPYVDPDAATPGARTM
;
A
#
# COMPACT_ATOMS: atom_id res chain seq x y z
N MET A 1 12.33 6.93 27.16
CA MET A 1 12.93 7.27 25.85
C MET A 1 11.93 6.86 24.78
N THR A 2 11.34 7.81 24.06
CA THR A 2 10.36 7.49 23.02
C THR A 2 11.01 6.65 21.93
N ASN A 3 10.60 5.39 21.83
CA ASN A 3 11.09 4.49 20.81
C ASN A 3 10.58 4.98 19.43
N LEU A 4 11.48 5.54 18.62
CA LEU A 4 11.16 6.05 17.28
C LEU A 4 10.47 4.99 16.41
N ALA A 5 10.81 3.70 16.60
CA ALA A 5 10.16 2.61 15.89
C ALA A 5 8.69 2.44 16.32
N ALA A 6 8.37 2.56 17.61
CA ALA A 6 6.98 2.50 18.09
C ALA A 6 6.17 3.66 17.52
N ARG A 7 6.72 4.88 17.57
CA ARG A 7 6.07 6.07 16.99
C ARG A 7 5.83 5.93 15.50
N ALA A 8 6.77 5.36 14.74
CA ALA A 8 6.60 5.11 13.32
C ALA A 8 5.46 4.12 13.04
N GLU A 9 5.34 3.02 13.79
CA GLU A 9 4.26 2.06 13.61
C GLU A 9 2.90 2.62 14.05
N VAL A 10 2.84 3.43 15.11
CA VAL A 10 1.61 4.13 15.53
C VAL A 10 1.11 5.08 14.46
N VAL A 11 2.00 5.88 13.85
CA VAL A 11 1.61 6.80 12.76
C VAL A 11 1.09 6.02 11.54
N LYS A 12 1.70 4.89 11.19
CA LYS A 12 1.23 4.05 10.09
C LYS A 12 -0.15 3.44 10.39
N LEU A 13 -0.33 2.90 11.59
CA LEU A 13 -1.60 2.32 12.01
C LEU A 13 -2.71 3.37 12.08
N ALA A 14 -2.42 4.58 12.56
CA ALA A 14 -3.36 5.69 12.59
C ALA A 14 -3.88 6.03 11.19
N ARG A 15 -2.98 6.06 10.19
CA ARG A 15 -3.35 6.28 8.78
C ARG A 15 -4.22 5.15 8.21
N GLU A 16 -3.89 3.90 8.52
CA GLU A 16 -4.69 2.74 8.07
C GLU A 16 -6.10 2.73 8.69
N LEU A 17 -6.24 3.21 9.93
CA LEU A 17 -7.51 3.28 10.66
C LEU A 17 -8.25 4.61 10.46
N ASP A 18 -7.73 5.50 9.61
CA ASP A 18 -8.27 6.86 9.39
C ASP A 18 -8.53 7.63 10.70
N THR A 19 -7.54 7.63 11.59
CA THR A 19 -7.63 8.26 12.91
C THR A 19 -6.39 9.09 13.25
N ALA A 20 -6.51 9.96 14.25
CA ALA A 20 -5.40 10.76 14.74
C ALA A 20 -4.40 9.89 15.53
N PRO A 21 -3.08 10.02 15.32
CA PRO A 21 -2.06 9.26 16.06
C PRO A 21 -2.16 9.37 17.58
N GLU A 22 -2.68 10.49 18.08
CA GLU A 22 -2.90 10.78 19.49
C GLU A 22 -3.90 9.80 20.12
N ASN A 23 -4.90 9.34 19.34
CA ASN A 23 -5.86 8.32 19.78
C ASN A 23 -5.22 6.95 20.00
N LEU A 24 -4.04 6.74 19.42
CA LEU A 24 -3.25 5.52 19.53
C LEU A 24 -2.00 5.70 20.40
N ALA A 25 -1.88 6.82 21.14
CA ALA A 25 -0.72 7.13 21.96
C ALA A 25 -0.44 6.06 23.04
N PHE A 26 -1.47 5.34 23.50
CA PHE A 26 -1.34 4.22 24.45
C PHE A 26 -0.48 3.06 23.92
N LEU A 27 -0.29 2.96 22.60
CA LEU A 27 0.57 1.95 21.97
C LEU A 27 2.06 2.34 21.99
N LEU A 28 2.42 3.58 22.33
CA LEU A 28 3.81 4.04 22.29
C LEU A 28 4.74 3.29 23.26
N ASP A 29 4.18 2.74 24.33
CA ASP A 29 4.90 1.94 25.33
C ASP A 29 4.93 0.44 24.98
N SER A 30 4.25 0.02 23.90
CA SER A 30 4.25 -1.36 23.42
C SER A 30 5.46 -1.67 22.55
N ASP A 31 5.78 -2.96 22.41
CA ASP A 31 6.83 -3.42 21.51
C ASP A 31 6.51 -3.04 20.05
N PRO A 32 7.40 -2.27 19.36
CA PRO A 32 7.20 -1.90 17.96
C PRO A 32 6.97 -3.10 17.04
N THR A 33 7.60 -4.25 17.31
CA THR A 33 7.44 -5.43 16.45
C THR A 33 6.04 -6.03 16.57
N ALA A 34 5.46 -5.98 17.78
CA ALA A 34 4.08 -6.39 18.01
C ALA A 34 3.08 -5.47 17.30
N ILE A 35 3.26 -4.15 17.38
CA ILE A 35 2.42 -3.17 16.67
C ILE A 35 2.48 -3.41 15.16
N ARG A 36 3.68 -3.59 14.61
CA ARG A 36 3.87 -3.91 13.18
C ARG A 36 3.12 -5.18 12.79
N ARG A 37 3.19 -6.22 13.62
CA ARG A 37 2.51 -7.51 13.34
C ARG A 37 0.99 -7.36 13.34
N VAL A 38 0.42 -6.58 14.26
CA VAL A 38 -1.02 -6.28 14.29
C VAL A 38 -1.41 -5.53 13.03
N ARG A 39 -0.70 -4.45 12.70
CA ARG A 39 -0.93 -3.65 11.49
C ARG A 39 -0.94 -4.51 10.23
N GLN A 40 0.11 -5.32 10.03
CA GLN A 40 0.20 -6.25 8.91
C GLN A 40 -0.96 -7.26 8.85
N ARG A 41 -1.40 -7.79 10.00
CA ARG A 41 -2.54 -8.72 10.04
C ARG A 41 -3.87 -8.05 9.72
N MET A 42 -4.07 -6.83 10.20
CA MET A 42 -5.26 -6.03 9.89
C MET A 42 -5.32 -5.74 8.39
N HIS A 43 -4.24 -5.19 7.83
CA HIS A 43 -4.14 -4.92 6.40
C HIS A 43 -4.44 -6.18 5.55
N ARG A 44 -3.80 -7.31 5.88
CA ARG A 44 -4.06 -8.59 5.18
C ARG A 44 -5.51 -9.07 5.30
N SER A 45 -6.14 -8.89 6.46
CA SER A 45 -7.50 -9.36 6.71
C SER A 45 -8.55 -8.47 6.03
N LEU A 46 -8.32 -7.15 6.02
CA LEU A 46 -9.18 -6.18 5.33
C LEU A 46 -9.10 -6.33 3.80
N ASP A 47 -7.91 -6.64 3.27
CA ASP A 47 -7.70 -6.82 1.84
C ASP A 47 -8.11 -8.19 1.31
N ALA A 48 -8.15 -9.21 2.17
CA ALA A 48 -8.37 -10.61 1.76
C ALA A 48 -9.61 -10.80 0.86
N PRO A 49 -10.78 -10.18 1.14
CA PRO A 49 -11.96 -10.31 0.28
C PRO A 49 -11.77 -9.72 -1.13
N TYR A 50 -10.98 -8.64 -1.25
CA TYR A 50 -10.82 -7.89 -2.50
C TYR A 50 -9.64 -8.36 -3.35
N ARG A 51 -8.72 -9.14 -2.76
CA ARG A 51 -7.50 -9.63 -3.43
C ARG A 51 -7.75 -10.33 -4.77
N PRO A 52 -8.78 -11.20 -4.94
CA PRO A 52 -9.07 -11.80 -6.24
C PRO A 52 -9.45 -10.78 -7.31
N MET A 53 -10.18 -9.71 -6.94
CA MET A 53 -10.54 -8.62 -7.84
C MET A 53 -9.31 -7.82 -8.23
N PHE A 54 -8.45 -7.45 -7.27
CA PHE A 54 -7.21 -6.72 -7.55
C PHE A 54 -6.26 -7.49 -8.46
N GLN A 55 -6.13 -8.80 -8.27
CA GLN A 55 -5.34 -9.67 -9.15
C GLN A 55 -5.90 -9.72 -10.58
N ARG A 56 -7.22 -9.75 -10.74
CA ARG A 56 -7.86 -9.69 -12.07
C ARG A 56 -7.58 -8.34 -12.74
N LEU A 57 -7.74 -7.23 -12.01
CA LEU A 57 -7.43 -5.90 -12.52
C LEU A 57 -5.96 -5.77 -12.93
N ALA A 58 -5.03 -6.29 -12.11
CA ALA A 58 -3.61 -6.33 -12.45
C ALA A 58 -3.35 -7.09 -13.77
N LYS A 59 -3.97 -8.27 -13.94
CA LYS A 59 -3.86 -9.06 -15.18
C LYS A 59 -4.45 -8.34 -16.40
N VAL A 60 -5.64 -7.77 -16.25
CA VAL A 60 -6.30 -7.02 -17.34
C VAL A 60 -5.49 -5.78 -17.71
N SER A 61 -4.87 -5.11 -16.73
CA SER A 61 -4.02 -3.96 -16.99
C SER A 61 -2.85 -4.29 -17.91
N ALA A 62 -2.37 -5.54 -17.91
CA ALA A 62 -1.27 -5.98 -18.77
C ALA A 62 -1.70 -6.20 -20.23
N LEU A 63 -3.00 -6.27 -20.52
CA LEU A 63 -3.54 -6.44 -21.87
C LEU A 63 -3.67 -5.13 -22.64
N VAL A 64 -3.48 -3.99 -21.97
CA VAL A 64 -3.61 -2.66 -22.56
C VAL A 64 -2.28 -1.90 -22.49
N PRO A 65 -2.05 -0.92 -23.40
CA PRO A 65 -0.87 -0.07 -23.34
C PRO A 65 -0.74 0.65 -22.00
N ASN A 66 0.50 0.86 -21.53
CA ASN A 66 0.78 1.40 -20.20
C ASN A 66 0.16 2.78 -19.97
N SER A 67 0.24 3.66 -20.97
CA SER A 67 -0.37 4.99 -20.91
C SER A 67 -1.88 4.93 -20.74
N LEU A 68 -2.56 4.00 -21.42
CA LEU A 68 -4.00 3.81 -21.30
C LEU A 68 -4.37 3.21 -19.95
N ALA A 69 -3.61 2.21 -19.47
CA ALA A 69 -3.81 1.63 -18.14
C ALA A 69 -3.76 2.71 -17.06
N ILE A 70 -2.74 3.58 -17.11
CA ILE A 70 -2.60 4.68 -16.15
C ILE A 70 -3.70 5.73 -16.31
N ALA A 71 -4.05 6.11 -17.54
CA ALA A 71 -5.14 7.06 -17.77
C ALA A 71 -6.47 6.57 -17.19
N ILE A 72 -6.80 5.28 -17.33
CA ILE A 72 -7.99 4.68 -16.72
C ILE A 72 -7.86 4.69 -15.19
N ALA A 73 -6.71 4.26 -14.67
CA ALA A 73 -6.49 4.15 -13.24
C ALA A 73 -6.61 5.50 -12.51
N THR A 74 -5.93 6.54 -13.01
CA THR A 74 -5.95 7.87 -12.40
C THR A 74 -7.29 8.58 -12.57
N ARG A 75 -8.02 8.32 -13.65
CA ARG A 75 -9.34 8.91 -13.93
C ARG A 75 -10.46 8.30 -13.09
N TYR A 76 -10.45 6.98 -12.85
CA TYR A 76 -11.61 6.27 -12.32
C TYR A 76 -11.42 5.62 -10.95
N PHE A 77 -10.19 5.31 -10.54
CA PHE A 77 -9.96 4.57 -9.28
C PHE A 77 -9.41 5.45 -8.16
N GLY A 78 -8.68 6.51 -8.50
CA GLY A 78 -8.04 7.38 -7.51
C GLY A 78 -6.89 6.72 -6.74
N PRO A 79 -6.15 7.48 -5.90
CA PRO A 79 -4.88 7.04 -5.34
C PRO A 79 -4.97 5.82 -4.43
N MET A 80 -6.00 5.74 -3.58
CA MET A 80 -6.19 4.65 -2.63
C MET A 80 -6.36 3.28 -3.31
N LEU A 81 -7.30 3.17 -4.26
CA LEU A 81 -7.54 1.92 -5.01
C LEU A 81 -6.32 1.54 -5.84
N CYS A 82 -5.66 2.52 -6.48
CA CYS A 82 -4.44 2.28 -7.23
C CYS A 82 -3.31 1.73 -6.35
N GLY A 83 -3.15 2.22 -5.12
CA GLY A 83 -2.15 1.69 -4.18
C GLY A 83 -2.38 0.25 -3.77
N MET A 84 -3.63 -0.11 -3.47
CA MET A 84 -3.99 -1.50 -3.17
C MET A 84 -3.75 -2.43 -4.37
N ILE A 85 -4.04 -1.98 -5.59
CA ILE A 85 -3.79 -2.75 -6.82
C ILE A 85 -2.28 -2.86 -7.09
N ALA A 86 -1.50 -1.82 -6.81
CA ALA A 86 -0.06 -1.79 -7.05
C ALA A 86 0.67 -2.94 -6.33
N SER A 87 0.24 -3.29 -5.11
CA SER A 87 0.77 -4.42 -4.34
C SER A 87 0.48 -5.81 -4.95
N SER A 88 -0.34 -5.87 -6.01
CA SER A 88 -0.65 -7.08 -6.77
C SER A 88 0.01 -7.12 -8.16
N LEU A 89 0.75 -6.09 -8.55
CA LEU A 89 1.48 -6.04 -9.81
C LEU A 89 2.76 -6.88 -9.73
N THR A 90 3.20 -7.44 -10.87
CA THR A 90 4.57 -7.97 -10.96
C THR A 90 5.58 -6.83 -10.96
N PRO A 91 6.83 -7.04 -10.52
CA PRO A 91 7.87 -6.02 -10.55
C PRO A 91 8.05 -5.38 -11.94
N GLU A 92 8.03 -6.20 -12.98
CA GLU A 92 8.18 -5.74 -14.37
C GLU A 92 7.02 -4.85 -14.79
N ARG A 93 5.80 -5.19 -14.36
CA ARG A 93 4.61 -4.38 -14.66
C ARG A 93 4.65 -3.05 -13.90
N ALA A 94 5.07 -3.06 -12.63
CA ALA A 94 5.21 -1.85 -11.83
C ALA A 94 6.22 -0.88 -12.46
N VAL A 95 7.40 -1.38 -12.88
CA VAL A 95 8.42 -0.57 -13.57
C VAL A 95 7.90 -0.02 -14.90
N GLY A 96 7.17 -0.83 -15.68
CA GLY A 96 6.59 -0.39 -16.95
C GLY A 96 5.51 0.70 -16.79
N LEU A 97 4.82 0.74 -15.65
CA LEU A 97 3.73 1.68 -15.39
C LEU A 97 4.20 2.98 -14.74
N ILE A 98 5.21 2.94 -13.86
CA ILE A 98 5.56 4.07 -12.98
C ILE A 98 5.95 5.33 -13.74
N GLY A 99 6.62 5.19 -14.90
CA GLY A 99 7.03 6.32 -15.74
C GLY A 99 5.86 7.05 -16.42
N HIS A 100 4.64 6.51 -16.37
CA HIS A 100 3.45 7.14 -16.93
C HIS A 100 2.57 7.81 -15.87
N VAL A 101 2.85 7.61 -14.57
CA VAL A 101 2.02 8.13 -13.49
C VAL A 101 2.45 9.56 -13.16
N PRO A 102 1.52 10.53 -13.07
CA PRO A 102 1.85 11.87 -12.60
C PRO A 102 2.45 11.85 -11.19
N VAL A 103 3.46 12.70 -10.96
CA VAL A 103 4.20 12.73 -9.68
C VAL A 103 3.30 13.03 -8.49
N ASP A 104 2.36 13.97 -8.63
CA ASP A 104 1.42 14.32 -7.55
C ASP A 104 0.54 13.12 -7.19
N PHE A 105 0.05 12.40 -8.21
CA PHE A 105 -0.72 11.18 -8.00
C PHE A 105 0.13 10.11 -7.32
N LEU A 106 1.42 9.97 -7.68
CA LEU A 106 2.32 9.03 -7.01
C LEU A 106 2.49 9.34 -5.52
N ALA A 107 2.61 10.62 -5.17
CA ALA A 107 2.73 11.07 -3.78
C ALA A 107 1.47 10.72 -2.98
N ASP A 108 0.29 10.92 -3.56
CA ASP A 108 -0.99 10.60 -2.93
C ASP A 108 -1.22 9.08 -2.81
N LEU A 109 -0.69 8.28 -3.74
CA LEU A 109 -0.84 6.82 -3.75
C LEU A 109 0.09 6.15 -2.73
N ALA A 110 1.27 6.72 -2.50
CA ALA A 110 2.35 6.09 -1.73
C ALA A 110 1.95 5.58 -0.33
N PRO A 111 1.10 6.28 0.44
CA PRO A 111 0.64 5.79 1.74
C PRO A 111 -0.15 4.48 1.69
N TYR A 112 -0.76 4.15 0.55
CA TYR A 112 -1.64 3.00 0.37
C TYR A 112 -0.95 1.77 -0.23
N VAL A 113 0.33 1.89 -0.59
CA VAL A 113 1.11 0.76 -1.10
C VAL A 113 1.67 -0.03 0.08
N ASP A 114 1.41 -1.34 0.10
CA ASP A 114 2.02 -2.23 1.10
C ASP A 114 3.57 -2.16 0.98
N PRO A 115 4.29 -1.69 2.02
CA PRO A 115 5.74 -1.56 1.98
C PRO A 115 6.45 -2.91 1.79
N ASP A 116 5.83 -4.03 2.23
CA ASP A 116 6.39 -5.36 2.03
C ASP A 116 6.23 -5.82 0.56
N ALA A 117 5.26 -5.27 -0.18
CA ALA A 117 5.11 -5.47 -1.63
C ALA A 117 6.02 -4.53 -2.45
N ALA A 118 6.35 -3.35 -1.90
CA ALA A 118 7.23 -2.36 -2.54
C ALA A 118 8.72 -2.74 -2.51
N THR A 119 9.12 -3.73 -1.70
CA THR A 119 10.50 -4.22 -1.64
C THR A 119 10.72 -5.29 -2.72
N PRO A 120 11.49 -5.02 -3.79
CA PRO A 120 11.78 -6.03 -4.80
C PRO A 120 12.70 -7.08 -4.16
N GLY A 121 12.17 -8.28 -3.87
CA GLY A 121 12.97 -9.45 -3.44
C GLY A 121 12.63 -10.06 -2.07
N ALA A 122 11.77 -9.45 -1.24
CA ALA A 122 11.52 -9.97 0.12
C ALA A 122 10.55 -11.17 0.20
N ARG A 123 9.97 -11.62 -0.91
CA ARG A 123 9.02 -12.76 -0.96
C ARG A 123 9.66 -14.11 -1.33
N THR A 124 10.97 -14.14 -1.53
CA THR A 124 11.72 -15.33 -1.99
C THR A 124 12.84 -15.79 -1.03
N MET A 125 12.76 -15.45 0.26
CA MET A 125 13.60 -16.04 1.31
C MET A 125 12.75 -16.50 2.49
#